data_AF-A0A9D9ELE8-F1
#
_entry.id   AF-A0A9D9ELE8-F1
#
_cell.length_a   1.000
_cell.length_b   1.000
_cell.length_c   1.000
_cell.angle_alpha   90.00
_cell.angle_beta   90.00
_cell.angle_gamma   90.00
#
_symmetry.space_group_name_H-M   'P 1'
#
loop_
_entity.id
_entity.type
_entity.pdbx_description
1 polymer ?
#
loop_
_entity_poly.entity_id
_entity_poly.type
_entity_poly.pdbx_seq_one_letter_code
_entity_poly.pdbx_strand_id
1 'polypeptide(L)'
;MQFHEIKRQELFLMLRAYYPKEELYNLFFPIVSRSGTFREFVLKHYKEIGSVSEFASRANMTVRSFQRKFKAEFSCPAREWLIARRAEVILRELRTTEKDLMTIAVENGFSAMSYFTTFCKQHLGMTPSGIRRQRRPVFNDGRLDGSGQGSTDRG
;
A
#
# COMPACT_ATOMS: atom_id res chain seq x y z
N MET A 1 -15.53 39.09 8.68
CA MET A 1 -15.73 37.65 8.34
C MET A 1 -17.20 37.22 8.28
N GLN A 2 -18.07 37.67 9.20
CA GLN A 2 -19.50 37.26 9.26
C GLN A 2 -20.34 37.62 8.02
N PHE A 3 -20.05 38.75 7.35
CA PHE A 3 -20.78 39.19 6.16
C PHE A 3 -20.62 38.23 4.97
N HIS A 4 -19.41 37.69 4.74
CA HIS A 4 -19.17 36.74 3.65
C HIS A 4 -19.87 35.40 3.88
N GLU A 5 -20.02 34.99 5.15
CA GLU A 5 -20.74 33.77 5.52
C GLU A 5 -22.23 33.89 5.18
N ILE A 6 -22.84 35.02 5.54
CA ILE A 6 -24.25 35.31 5.26
C ILE A 6 -24.48 35.37 3.75
N LYS A 7 -23.61 36.05 3.00
CA LYS A 7 -23.72 36.14 1.53
C LYS A 7 -23.58 34.80 0.83
N ARG A 8 -22.77 33.89 1.37
CA ARG A 8 -22.66 32.51 0.86
C ARG A 8 -23.95 31.73 1.08
N GLN A 9 -24.58 31.85 2.25
CA GLN A 9 -25.84 31.17 2.56
C GLN A 9 -27.00 31.71 1.72
N GLU A 10 -27.09 33.03 1.55
CA GLU A 10 -28.07 33.66 0.66
C GLU A 10 -27.91 33.16 -0.79
N LEU A 11 -26.69 33.19 -1.32
CA LEU A 11 -26.40 32.72 -2.67
C LEU A 11 -26.80 31.24 -2.83
N PHE A 12 -26.48 30.39 -1.85
CA PHE A 12 -26.80 28.96 -1.90
C PHE A 12 -28.32 28.72 -1.89
N LEU A 13 -29.08 29.48 -1.10
CA LEU A 13 -30.54 29.41 -1.08
C LEU A 13 -31.15 29.87 -2.41
N MET A 14 -30.62 30.95 -3.00
CA MET A 14 -31.06 31.41 -4.32
C MET A 14 -30.78 30.37 -5.40
N LEU A 15 -29.58 29.79 -5.44
CA LEU A 15 -29.26 28.74 -6.41
C LEU A 15 -30.21 27.54 -6.24
N ARG A 16 -30.47 27.10 -5.01
CA ARG A 16 -31.38 25.99 -4.72
C ARG A 16 -32.84 26.28 -5.07
N ALA A 17 -33.30 27.51 -4.91
CA ALA A 17 -34.70 27.88 -5.12
C ALA A 17 -35.04 28.08 -6.61
N TYR A 18 -34.09 28.56 -7.40
CA TYR A 18 -34.34 28.99 -8.78
C TYR A 18 -33.82 28.02 -9.85
N TYR A 19 -32.99 27.03 -9.49
CA TYR A 19 -32.44 26.07 -10.45
C TYR A 19 -32.81 24.62 -10.10
N PRO A 20 -33.17 23.79 -11.10
CA PRO A 20 -33.44 22.37 -10.89
C PRO A 20 -32.18 21.61 -10.47
N LYS A 21 -32.37 20.48 -9.79
CA LYS A 21 -31.26 19.67 -9.24
C LYS A 21 -30.24 19.26 -10.29
N GLU A 22 -30.67 18.98 -11.52
CA GLU A 22 -29.78 18.57 -12.63
C GLU A 22 -28.86 19.71 -13.08
N GLU A 23 -29.38 20.94 -13.19
CA GLU A 23 -28.57 22.11 -13.54
C GLU A 23 -27.61 22.49 -12.42
N LEU A 24 -28.06 22.42 -11.17
CA LEU A 24 -27.19 22.60 -10.01
C LEU A 24 -26.11 21.54 -9.95
N TYR A 25 -26.45 20.28 -10.25
CA TYR A 25 -25.48 19.20 -10.34
C TYR A 25 -24.44 19.53 -11.40
N ASN A 26 -24.82 19.94 -12.61
CA ASN A 26 -23.87 20.30 -13.67
C ASN A 26 -23.01 21.53 -13.31
N LEU A 27 -23.60 22.54 -12.66
CA LEU A 27 -22.88 23.74 -12.20
C LEU A 27 -21.82 23.39 -11.14
N PHE A 28 -22.19 22.56 -10.18
CA PHE A 28 -21.31 22.15 -9.10
C PHE A 28 -20.49 20.91 -9.43
N PHE A 29 -20.75 20.21 -10.54
CA PHE A 29 -20.07 18.97 -10.92
C PHE A 29 -18.56 19.18 -10.99
N PRO A 30 -18.02 20.23 -11.64
CA PRO A 30 -16.59 20.46 -11.59
C PRO A 30 -16.08 20.74 -10.19
N ILE A 31 -16.85 21.33 -9.27
CA ILE A 31 -16.33 21.69 -7.93
C ILE A 31 -16.41 20.48 -6.98
N VAL A 32 -17.53 19.76 -7.02
CA VAL A 32 -17.80 18.55 -6.21
C VAL A 32 -17.04 17.35 -6.76
N SER A 33 -16.83 17.28 -8.08
CA SER A 33 -16.03 16.23 -8.74
C SER A 33 -14.54 16.59 -8.92
N ARG A 34 -14.11 17.84 -8.65
CA ARG A 34 -12.68 18.21 -8.54
C ARG A 34 -12.07 17.99 -7.16
N SER A 35 -12.82 17.50 -6.17
CA SER A 35 -12.15 16.65 -5.18
C SER A 35 -11.77 15.39 -5.95
N GLY A 36 -10.47 15.17 -6.20
CA GLY A 36 -9.98 14.09 -7.06
C GLY A 36 -10.75 12.78 -6.83
N THR A 37 -11.00 12.04 -7.91
CA THR A 37 -11.84 10.83 -7.87
C THR A 37 -11.46 9.96 -6.66
N PHE A 38 -12.41 9.23 -6.08
CA PHE A 38 -12.11 8.35 -4.93
C PHE A 38 -10.89 7.46 -5.21
N ARG A 39 -10.73 7.04 -6.47
CA ARG A 39 -9.55 6.37 -6.99
C ARG A 39 -8.26 7.18 -6.84
N GLU A 40 -8.22 8.43 -7.28
CA GLU A 40 -7.06 9.33 -7.10
C GLU A 40 -6.71 9.54 -5.63
N PHE A 41 -7.72 9.76 -4.77
CA PHE A 41 -7.50 9.86 -3.32
C PHE A 41 -6.80 8.61 -2.78
N VAL A 42 -7.29 7.42 -3.14
CA VAL A 42 -6.70 6.15 -2.73
C VAL A 42 -5.26 6.03 -3.26
N LEU A 43 -5.03 6.29 -4.54
CA LEU A 43 -3.72 6.16 -5.18
C LEU A 43 -2.70 7.21 -4.70
N LYS A 44 -3.17 8.36 -4.21
CA LYS A 44 -2.30 9.38 -3.63
C LYS A 44 -1.84 8.99 -2.22
N HIS A 45 -2.72 8.42 -1.40
CA HIS A 45 -2.48 8.23 0.03
C HIS A 45 -2.11 6.79 0.45
N TYR A 46 -2.18 5.79 -0.43
CA TYR A 46 -1.92 4.39 -0.04
C TYR A 46 -0.52 4.09 0.48
N LYS A 47 0.47 4.94 0.18
CA LYS A 47 1.84 4.76 0.69
C LYS A 47 1.99 5.27 2.13
N GLU A 48 1.14 6.20 2.53
CA GLU A 48 1.18 6.85 3.85
C GLU A 48 0.28 6.13 4.87
N ILE A 49 -0.69 5.37 4.40
CA ILE A 49 -1.78 4.81 5.22
C ILE A 49 -1.61 3.30 5.43
N GLY A 50 -1.56 2.89 6.70
CA GLY A 50 -1.30 1.51 7.08
C GLY A 50 -2.55 0.63 7.23
N SER A 51 -3.75 1.23 7.26
CA SER A 51 -4.99 0.49 7.55
C SER A 51 -6.21 1.02 6.80
N VAL A 52 -7.21 0.14 6.60
CA VAL A 52 -8.52 0.53 6.03
C VAL A 52 -9.25 1.53 6.92
N SER A 53 -9.07 1.44 8.24
CA SER A 53 -9.69 2.36 9.21
C SER A 53 -9.17 3.79 9.02
N GLU A 54 -7.86 3.95 8.95
CA GLU A 54 -7.20 5.23 8.72
C GLU A 54 -7.57 5.83 7.34
N PHE A 55 -7.70 4.99 6.32
CA PHE A 55 -8.23 5.37 5.01
C PHE A 55 -9.65 5.94 5.10
N ALA A 56 -10.53 5.27 5.83
CA ALA A 56 -11.91 5.70 6.02
C ALA A 56 -11.96 7.03 6.78
N SER A 57 -11.19 7.16 7.86
CA SER A 57 -11.07 8.41 8.63
C SER A 57 -10.58 9.58 7.78
N ARG A 58 -9.54 9.38 6.96
CA ARG A 58 -9.00 10.44 6.08
C ARG A 58 -9.95 10.80 4.93
N ALA A 59 -10.83 9.89 4.54
CA ALA A 59 -11.90 10.13 3.58
C ALA A 59 -13.18 10.72 4.21
N ASN A 60 -13.21 10.97 5.53
CA ASN A 60 -14.41 11.34 6.29
C ASN A 60 -15.58 10.34 6.08
N MET A 61 -15.26 9.04 6.02
CA MET A 61 -16.23 7.96 5.83
C MET A 61 -16.17 6.98 7.00
N THR A 62 -17.29 6.31 7.27
CA THR A 62 -17.24 5.08 8.08
C THR A 62 -16.50 3.98 7.32
N VAL A 63 -15.87 3.06 8.05
CA VAL A 63 -15.13 1.93 7.46
C VAL A 63 -16.00 1.13 6.49
N ARG A 64 -17.27 0.88 6.85
CA ARG A 64 -18.24 0.17 6.01
C ARG A 64 -18.53 0.91 4.70
N SER A 65 -18.76 2.21 4.77
CA SER A 65 -19.02 3.04 3.58
C SER A 65 -17.79 3.11 2.67
N PHE A 66 -16.61 3.25 3.25
CA PHE A 66 -15.34 3.23 2.53
C PHE A 66 -15.14 1.90 1.80
N GLN A 67 -15.28 0.76 2.49
CA GLN A 67 -15.12 -0.56 1.90
C GLN A 67 -16.10 -0.82 0.76
N ARG A 68 -17.37 -0.41 0.91
CA ARG A 68 -18.38 -0.51 -0.15
C ARG A 68 -17.99 0.31 -1.38
N LYS A 69 -17.61 1.57 -1.18
CA LYS A 69 -17.17 2.46 -2.26
C LYS A 69 -15.90 1.94 -2.93
N PHE A 70 -14.95 1.44 -2.15
CA PHE A 70 -13.72 0.84 -2.64
C PHE A 70 -13.98 -0.38 -3.51
N LYS A 71 -14.83 -1.31 -3.07
CA LYS A 71 -15.18 -2.50 -3.86
C LYS A 71 -15.86 -2.13 -5.17
N ALA A 72 -16.70 -1.09 -5.19
CA ALA A 72 -17.33 -0.60 -6.41
C ALA A 72 -16.31 -0.03 -7.41
N GLU A 73 -15.30 0.71 -6.92
CA GLU A 73 -14.31 1.41 -7.76
C GLU A 73 -13.14 0.51 -8.22
N PHE A 74 -12.66 -0.40 -7.36
CA PHE A 74 -11.48 -1.23 -7.57
C PHE A 74 -11.79 -2.70 -7.83
N SER A 75 -13.08 -3.07 -7.81
CA SER A 75 -13.57 -4.46 -7.99
C SER A 75 -12.93 -5.48 -7.04
N CYS A 76 -12.32 -5.04 -5.94
CA CYS A 76 -11.68 -5.89 -4.93
C CYS A 76 -11.86 -5.31 -3.52
N PRO A 77 -11.77 -6.14 -2.46
CA PRO A 77 -11.82 -5.66 -1.09
C PRO A 77 -10.62 -4.79 -0.73
N ALA A 78 -10.87 -3.64 -0.06
CA ALA A 78 -9.82 -2.70 0.34
C ALA A 78 -8.69 -3.34 1.15
N ARG A 79 -9.02 -4.28 2.04
CA ARG A 79 -8.04 -4.99 2.87
C ARG A 79 -7.08 -5.83 2.03
N GLU A 80 -7.62 -6.61 1.10
CA GLU A 80 -6.81 -7.46 0.21
C GLU A 80 -5.93 -6.61 -0.71
N TRP A 81 -6.47 -5.52 -1.23
CA TRP A 81 -5.73 -4.58 -2.06
C TRP A 81 -4.53 -3.97 -1.31
N LEU A 82 -4.73 -3.54 -0.06
CA LEU A 82 -3.64 -3.00 0.75
C LEU A 82 -2.58 -4.05 1.09
N ILE A 83 -3.00 -5.29 1.37
CA ILE A 83 -2.08 -6.41 1.60
C ILE A 83 -1.22 -6.66 0.36
N ALA A 84 -1.83 -6.71 -0.82
CA ALA A 84 -1.12 -6.90 -2.08
C ALA A 84 -0.09 -5.78 -2.33
N ARG A 85 -0.48 -4.52 -2.12
CA ARG A 85 0.44 -3.38 -2.27
C ARG A 85 1.58 -3.41 -1.26
N ARG A 86 1.31 -3.76 0.00
CA ARG A 86 2.36 -3.93 1.01
C ARG A 86 3.31 -5.06 0.62
N ALA A 87 2.79 -6.19 0.13
CA ALA A 87 3.60 -7.31 -0.34
C ALA A 87 4.52 -6.90 -1.50
N GLU A 88 4.02 -6.14 -2.49
CA GLU A 88 4.83 -5.62 -3.59
C GLU A 88 5.96 -4.70 -3.11
N VAL A 89 5.69 -3.80 -2.16
CA VAL A 89 6.69 -2.88 -1.60
C VAL A 89 7.78 -3.66 -0.87
N ILE A 90 7.40 -4.59 0.01
CA ILE A 90 8.34 -5.43 0.76
C ILE A 90 9.19 -6.26 -0.21
N LEU A 91 8.57 -6.90 -1.21
CA LEU A 91 9.28 -7.70 -2.20
C LEU A 91 10.31 -6.87 -2.95
N ARG A 92 9.95 -5.64 -3.33
CA ARG A 92 10.87 -4.70 -3.96
C ARG A 92 12.03 -4.37 -3.03
N GLU A 93 11.77 -3.96 -1.79
CA GLU A 93 12.82 -3.60 -0.84
C GLU A 93 13.78 -4.75 -0.56
N LEU A 94 13.25 -5.98 -0.41
CA LEU A 94 14.07 -7.18 -0.22
C LEU A 94 14.95 -7.50 -1.44
N ARG A 95 14.52 -7.11 -2.64
CA ARG A 95 15.24 -7.37 -3.91
C ARG A 95 16.16 -6.24 -4.35
N THR A 96 15.89 -5.00 -3.96
CA THR A 96 16.61 -3.83 -4.48
C THR A 96 17.49 -3.16 -3.44
N THR A 97 17.32 -3.45 -2.15
CA THR A 97 18.05 -2.76 -1.07
C THR A 97 18.91 -3.71 -0.23
N GLU A 98 19.91 -3.15 0.44
CA GLU A 98 20.73 -3.82 1.47
C GLU A 98 20.25 -3.50 2.90
N LYS A 99 19.07 -2.87 3.08
CA LYS A 99 18.52 -2.54 4.41
C LYS A 99 18.39 -3.78 5.30
N ASP A 100 18.64 -3.65 6.60
CA ASP A 100 18.43 -4.78 7.50
C ASP A 100 16.96 -5.26 7.46
N LEU A 101 16.75 -6.57 7.64
CA LEU A 101 15.41 -7.16 7.59
C LEU A 101 14.51 -6.60 8.69
N MET A 102 15.05 -6.26 9.86
CA MET A 102 14.31 -5.62 10.93
C MET A 102 13.86 -4.22 10.54
N THR A 103 14.73 -3.45 9.87
CA THR A 103 14.40 -2.12 9.36
C THR A 103 13.24 -2.17 8.37
N ILE A 104 13.30 -3.10 7.40
CA ILE A 104 12.21 -3.30 6.42
C ILE A 104 10.89 -3.66 7.13
N ALA A 105 10.95 -4.53 8.15
CA ALA A 105 9.76 -4.90 8.91
C ALA A 105 9.14 -3.70 9.64
N VAL A 106 9.95 -2.87 10.30
CA VAL A 106 9.46 -1.69 11.04
C VAL A 106 8.88 -0.65 10.08
N GLU A 107 9.58 -0.34 8.97
CA GLU A 107 9.12 0.64 7.97
C GLU A 107 7.80 0.24 7.31
N ASN A 108 7.53 -1.07 7.18
CA ASN A 108 6.28 -1.59 6.62
C ASN A 108 5.19 -1.86 7.69
N GLY A 109 5.41 -1.40 8.93
CA GLY A 109 4.40 -1.39 9.98
C GLY A 109 4.22 -2.73 10.72
N PHE A 110 5.24 -3.59 10.76
CA PHE A 110 5.20 -4.82 11.56
C PHE A 110 5.73 -4.56 12.97
N SER A 111 4.95 -4.94 13.98
CA SER A 111 5.33 -4.83 15.39
C SER A 111 6.34 -5.88 15.85
N ALA A 112 6.44 -7.00 15.12
CA ALA A 112 7.37 -8.08 15.44
C ALA A 112 7.85 -8.80 14.17
N MET A 113 9.09 -9.28 14.22
CA MET A 113 9.73 -10.01 13.11
C MET A 113 9.03 -11.33 12.78
N SER A 114 8.39 -11.97 13.77
CA SER A 114 7.58 -13.18 13.58
C SER A 114 6.38 -12.92 12.66
N TYR A 115 5.66 -11.82 12.87
CA TYR A 115 4.55 -11.41 12.00
C TYR A 115 5.02 -11.09 10.58
N PHE A 116 6.14 -10.39 10.44
CA PHE A 116 6.73 -10.08 9.14
C PHE A 116 7.13 -11.36 8.37
N THR A 117 7.75 -12.32 9.06
CA THR A 117 8.15 -13.60 8.46
C THR A 117 6.94 -14.41 8.01
N THR A 118 5.89 -14.49 8.83
CA THR A 118 4.64 -15.16 8.49
C THR A 118 3.95 -14.48 7.31
N PHE A 119 3.89 -13.14 7.29
CA PHE A 119 3.35 -12.37 6.17
C PHE A 119 4.08 -12.69 4.85
N CYS A 120 5.42 -12.72 4.87
CA CYS A 120 6.20 -13.04 3.68
C CYS A 120 5.96 -14.47 3.20
N LYS A 121 5.87 -15.44 4.12
CA LYS A 121 5.52 -16.83 3.73
C LYS A 121 4.15 -16.91 3.09
N GLN A 122 3.16 -16.22 3.66
CA GLN A 122 1.76 -16.27 3.20
C GLN A 122 1.55 -15.55 1.86
N HIS A 123 2.15 -14.37 1.68
CA HIS A 123 1.89 -13.50 0.53
C HIS A 123 2.98 -13.49 -0.53
N LEU A 124 4.21 -13.87 -0.18
CA LEU A 124 5.37 -13.93 -1.08
C LEU A 124 5.91 -15.35 -1.27
N GLY A 125 5.35 -16.35 -0.57
CA GLY A 125 5.71 -17.77 -0.69
C GLY A 125 7.02 -18.19 -0.02
N MET A 126 7.79 -17.25 0.54
CA MET A 126 9.13 -17.51 1.10
C MET A 126 9.43 -16.63 2.31
N THR A 127 10.47 -17.00 3.07
CA THR A 127 10.96 -16.16 4.18
C THR A 127 11.68 -14.92 3.63
N PRO A 128 11.73 -13.80 4.38
CA PRO A 128 12.45 -12.59 3.96
C PRO A 128 13.91 -12.88 3.58
N SER A 129 14.60 -13.69 4.39
CA SER A 129 15.99 -14.13 4.11
C SER A 129 16.09 -15.00 2.86
N GLY A 130 15.09 -15.86 2.61
CA GLY A 130 15.03 -16.69 1.41
C GLY A 130 14.89 -15.85 0.13
N ILE A 131 14.00 -14.85 0.16
CA ILE A 131 13.81 -13.89 -0.93
C ILE A 131 15.11 -13.12 -1.20
N ARG A 132 15.80 -12.68 -0.14
CA ARG A 132 17.07 -11.95 -0.28
C ARG A 132 18.20 -12.82 -0.83
N ARG A 133 18.24 -14.10 -0.45
CA ARG A 133 19.26 -15.05 -0.95
C ARG A 133 19.13 -15.28 -2.45
N GLN A 134 17.92 -15.28 -3.00
CA GLN A 134 17.71 -15.38 -4.46
C GLN A 134 18.29 -14.20 -5.25
N ARG A 135 18.52 -13.05 -4.61
CA ARG A 135 19.13 -11.88 -5.24
C ARG A 135 20.62 -12.07 -5.49
N ARG A 136 21.33 -12.80 -4.62
CA ARG A 136 22.75 -13.07 -4.80
C ARG A 136 22.89 -14.22 -5.79
N PRO A 137 23.52 -14.03 -6.96
CA PRO A 137 23.97 -15.16 -7.75
C PRO A 137 24.86 -15.99 -6.84
N VAL A 138 24.59 -17.29 -6.75
CA VAL A 138 25.54 -18.24 -6.18
C VAL A 138 26.72 -18.25 -7.13
N PHE A 139 27.68 -17.33 -6.93
CA PHE A 139 29.02 -17.50 -7.48
C PHE A 139 29.62 -18.68 -6.71
N ASN A 140 29.48 -19.86 -7.31
CA ASN A 140 30.11 -21.08 -6.86
C ASN A 140 31.61 -20.95 -7.20
N ASP A 141 32.38 -20.37 -6.28
CA ASP A 141 33.83 -20.32 -6.38
C ASP A 141 34.41 -21.70 -6.02
N GLY A 142 34.99 -22.35 -7.03
CA GLY A 142 36.13 -23.24 -6.91
C GLY A 142 36.04 -24.41 -5.93
N ARG A 143 35.27 -25.46 -6.27
CA ARG A 143 35.77 -26.82 -5.99
C ARG A 143 36.84 -27.12 -7.03
N LEU A 144 38.10 -26.94 -6.66
CA LEU A 144 39.18 -27.74 -7.22
C LEU A 144 39.21 -29.05 -6.44
N ASP A 145 38.57 -30.03 -7.08
CA ASP A 145 38.93 -31.44 -7.10
C ASP A 145 40.44 -31.64 -7.30
N GLY A 146 41.19 -31.51 -6.21
CA GLY A 146 42.55 -32.03 -6.07
C GLY A 146 42.53 -33.46 -5.55
N SER A 147 42.27 -34.42 -6.44
CA SER A 147 42.62 -35.83 -6.21
C SER A 147 44.14 -35.96 -6.09
N GLY A 148 44.63 -36.21 -4.87
CA GLY A 148 45.99 -36.63 -4.58
C GLY A 148 45.94 -37.89 -3.71
N GLN A 149 45.97 -39.05 -4.36
CA GLN A 149 46.30 -40.31 -3.70
C GLN A 149 47.76 -40.25 -3.22
N GLY A 150 48.00 -40.77 -2.02
CA GLY A 150 49.32 -40.86 -1.41
C GLY A 150 49.28 -41.73 -0.17
N SER A 151 48.93 -43.00 -0.36
CA SER A 151 49.17 -44.08 0.60
C SER A 151 50.67 -44.37 0.69
N THR A 152 51.23 -44.37 1.91
CA THR A 152 52.28 -45.29 2.43
C THR A 152 52.60 -44.80 3.85
N ASP A 153 52.13 -45.43 4.92
CA ASP A 153 52.53 -46.69 5.57
C ASP A 153 53.53 -46.47 6.72
N ARG A 154 53.43 -47.38 7.68
CA ARG A 154 53.99 -47.48 9.03
C ARG A 154 55.51 -47.34 9.12
N GLY A 155 55.95 -46.86 10.28
CA GLY A 155 57.33 -46.91 10.76
C GLY A 155 57.52 -46.04 11.99
#